data_AF-A0A1H9A5F8-F1
#
_entry.id   AF-A0A1H9A5F8-F1
#
_cell.length_a   1.000
_cell.length_b   1.000
_cell.length_c   1.000
_cell.angle_alpha   90.00
_cell.angle_beta   90.00
_cell.angle_gamma   90.00
#
_symmetry.space_group_name_H-M   'P 1'
#
loop_
_entity.id
_entity.type
_entity.pdbx_description
1 polymer ?
#
loop_
_entity_poly.entity_id
_entity_poly.type
_entity_poly.pdbx_seq_one_letter_code
_entity_poly.pdbx_strand_id
1 'polypeptide(L)'
;MSGRILIHRPAHRRLALTGRDPLEAVAAYERCIGAYLKFLGEEAAKVGYELRQDQHDEEPFFRIDAASRAQQRAIQAWLQSQPDIWNWMP
;
A
#
# COMPACT_ATOMS: atom_id res chain seq x y z
N MET A 1 -11.73 7.52 -16.81
CA MET A 1 -11.09 8.07 -15.60
C MET A 1 -10.46 6.91 -14.82
N SER A 2 -9.14 6.87 -14.70
CA SER A 2 -8.43 5.92 -13.83
C SER A 2 -8.62 6.30 -12.36
N GLY A 3 -8.71 5.31 -11.48
CA GLY A 3 -8.72 5.54 -10.04
C GLY A 3 -7.31 5.76 -9.50
N ARG A 4 -7.17 6.53 -8.42
CA ARG A 4 -5.88 6.79 -7.77
C ARG A 4 -5.87 6.24 -6.34
N ILE A 5 -4.72 5.71 -5.96
CA ILE A 5 -4.41 5.21 -4.62
C ILE A 5 -3.22 6.01 -4.10
N LEU A 6 -3.35 6.62 -2.93
CA LEU A 6 -2.27 7.31 -2.22
C LEU A 6 -1.92 6.51 -0.97
N ILE A 7 -0.65 6.15 -0.80
CA ILE A 7 -0.15 5.45 0.39
C ILE A 7 0.64 6.41 1.26
N HIS A 8 0.19 6.55 2.51
CA HIS A 8 0.84 7.31 3.58
C HIS A 8 1.96 6.47 4.20
N ARG A 9 3.20 6.71 3.79
CA ARG A 9 4.37 5.86 4.13
C ARG A 9 4.58 5.69 5.64
N PRO A 10 4.54 6.75 6.47
CA PRO A 10 4.67 6.62 7.92
C PRO A 10 3.55 5.77 8.56
N ALA A 11 2.30 6.01 8.17
CA ALA A 11 1.15 5.27 8.71
C ALA A 11 1.20 3.79 8.31
N HIS A 12 1.55 3.48 7.05
CA HIS A 12 1.76 2.11 6.60
C HIS A 12 2.86 1.41 7.39
N ARG A 13 3.99 2.09 7.63
CA ARG A 13 5.10 1.57 8.45
C ARG A 13 4.65 1.25 9.87
N ARG A 14 3.94 2.17 10.52
CA ARG A 14 3.43 1.98 11.89
C ARG A 14 2.52 0.76 11.97
N LEU A 15 1.57 0.64 11.03
CA LEU A 15 0.64 -0.48 10.97
C LEU A 15 1.38 -1.81 10.73
N ALA A 16 2.27 -1.86 9.73
CA ALA A 16 3.00 -3.07 9.37
C ALA A 16 3.89 -3.60 10.51
N LEU A 17 4.40 -2.72 11.37
CA LEU A 17 5.25 -3.09 12.50
C LEU A 17 4.48 -3.38 13.79
N THR A 18 3.17 -3.18 13.81
CA THR A 18 2.35 -3.42 15.01
C THR A 18 2.36 -4.91 15.38
N GLY A 19 2.73 -5.22 16.62
CA GLY A 19 2.76 -6.60 17.13
C GLY A 19 3.92 -7.46 16.62
N ARG A 20 4.96 -6.86 16.01
CA ARG A 20 6.17 -7.54 15.53
C ARG A 20 7.36 -7.28 16.47
N ASP A 21 8.35 -8.18 16.47
CA ASP A 21 9.63 -7.95 17.14
C ASP A 21 10.36 -6.76 16.47
N PRO A 22 10.70 -5.70 17.22
CA PRO A 22 11.12 -4.43 16.63
C PRO A 22 12.46 -4.47 15.90
N LEU A 23 13.41 -5.33 16.30
CA LEU A 23 14.76 -5.29 15.72
C LEU A 23 14.79 -5.87 14.31
N GLU A 24 14.28 -7.08 14.15
CA GLU A 24 14.28 -7.75 12.85
C GLU A 24 13.19 -7.20 11.92
N ALA A 25 12.02 -6.86 12.46
CA ALA A 25 10.91 -6.39 11.64
C ALA A 25 11.20 -5.01 11.02
N VAL A 26 11.80 -4.07 11.75
CA VAL A 26 12.13 -2.76 11.17
C VAL A 26 13.13 -2.93 10.02
N ALA A 27 14.20 -3.69 10.23
CA ALA A 27 15.22 -3.90 9.21
C ALA A 27 14.66 -4.62 7.96
N ALA A 28 13.82 -5.64 8.17
CA ALA A 28 13.16 -6.35 7.08
C ALA A 28 12.20 -5.45 6.30
N TYR A 29 11.36 -4.68 7.00
CA TYR A 29 10.44 -3.73 6.40
C TYR A 29 11.17 -2.69 5.55
N GLU A 30 12.17 -1.99 6.10
CA GLU A 30 12.88 -0.92 5.39
C GLU A 30 13.63 -1.44 4.15
N ARG A 31 14.16 -2.67 4.22
CA ARG A 31 14.83 -3.32 3.08
C ARG A 31 13.85 -3.65 1.94
N CYS A 32 12.61 -4.01 2.27
CA CYS A 32 11.66 -4.58 1.30
C CYS A 32 10.62 -3.56 0.80
N ILE A 33 10.27 -2.54 1.58
CA ILE A 33 9.15 -1.63 1.28
C ILE A 33 9.31 -0.92 -0.07
N GLY A 34 10.52 -0.54 -0.47
CA GLY A 34 10.74 0.12 -1.77
C GLY A 34 10.35 -0.77 -2.96
N ALA A 35 10.80 -2.03 -2.94
CA ALA A 35 10.50 -2.99 -3.99
C ALA A 35 9.03 -3.44 -3.95
N TYR A 36 8.46 -3.60 -2.76
CA TYR A 36 7.04 -3.91 -2.59
C TYR A 36 6.14 -2.83 -3.19
N LEU A 37 6.38 -1.54 -2.90
CA LEU A 37 5.56 -0.47 -3.45
C LEU A 37 5.74 -0.30 -4.97
N LYS A 38 6.94 -0.61 -5.49
CA LYS A 38 7.17 -0.67 -6.93
C LYS A 38 6.31 -1.77 -7.57
N PHE A 39 6.34 -2.98 -7.00
CA PHE A 39 5.47 -4.09 -7.41
C PHE A 39 3.99 -3.68 -7.39
N LEU A 40 3.50 -3.10 -6.29
CA LEU A 40 2.11 -2.63 -6.21
C LEU A 40 1.78 -1.58 -7.28
N GLY A 41 2.72 -0.68 -7.59
CA GLY A 41 2.55 0.31 -8.65
C GLY A 41 2.44 -0.31 -10.05
N GLU A 42 3.24 -1.34 -10.32
CA GLU A 42 3.19 -2.10 -11.58
C GLU A 42 1.88 -2.90 -11.70
N GLU A 43 1.44 -3.57 -10.63
CA GLU A 43 0.16 -4.27 -10.59
C GLU A 43 -1.03 -3.31 -10.72
N ALA A 44 -0.99 -2.16 -10.06
CA ALA A 44 -2.01 -1.12 -10.18
C ALA A 44 -2.13 -0.63 -11.63
N ALA A 45 -1.00 -0.41 -12.30
CA ALA A 45 -0.97 0.04 -13.68
C ALA A 45 -1.61 -0.98 -14.64
N LYS A 46 -1.42 -2.29 -14.41
CA LYS A 46 -2.03 -3.36 -15.23
C LYS A 46 -3.56 -3.33 -15.22
N VAL A 47 -4.16 -2.88 -14.12
CA VAL A 47 -5.62 -2.77 -13.96
C VAL A 47 -6.14 -1.33 -14.14
N GLY A 48 -5.28 -0.40 -14.55
CA GLY A 48 -5.65 0.98 -14.86
C GLY A 48 -5.80 1.90 -13.64
N TYR A 49 -5.14 1.58 -12.52
CA TYR A 49 -5.04 2.44 -11.35
C TYR A 49 -3.68 3.15 -11.28
N GLU A 50 -3.66 4.31 -10.66
CA GLU A 50 -2.43 5.05 -10.37
C GLU A 50 -2.10 4.93 -8.87
N LEU A 51 -0.90 4.42 -8.53
CA LEU A 51 -0.42 4.38 -7.15
C LEU A 51 0.59 5.50 -6.90
N ARG A 52 0.35 6.29 -5.87
CA ARG A 52 1.23 7.36 -5.37
C ARG A 52 1.57 7.12 -3.90
N GLN A 53 2.63 7.78 -3.46
CA GLN A 53 3.11 7.72 -2.10
C GLN A 53 3.32 9.15 -1.59
N ASP A 54 3.13 9.35 -0.29
CA ASP A 54 3.54 10.57 0.38
C ASP A 54 4.16 10.27 1.76
N GLN A 55 4.51 11.35 2.48
CA GLN A 55 5.11 11.29 3.81
C GLN A 55 4.17 11.79 4.91
N HIS A 56 2.86 11.87 4.65
CA HIS A 56 1.89 12.22 5.70
C HIS A 56 1.71 11.03 6.65
N ASP A 57 1.61 11.29 7.95
CA ASP A 57 1.32 10.27 8.96
C ASP A 57 -0.14 10.35 9.38
N GLU A 58 -1.03 9.97 8.47
CA GLU A 58 -2.48 10.04 8.64
C GLU A 58 -3.11 8.65 8.47
N GLU A 59 -4.19 8.41 9.22
CA GLU A 59 -5.01 7.21 9.06
C GLU A 59 -6.32 7.55 8.31
N PRO A 60 -6.82 6.66 7.43
CA PRO A 60 -6.25 5.35 7.05
C PRO A 60 -4.93 5.46 6.27
N PHE A 61 -4.05 4.46 6.36
CA PHE A 61 -2.74 4.49 5.69
C PHE A 61 -2.80 4.58 4.15
N PHE A 62 -3.99 4.42 3.56
CA PHE A 62 -4.23 4.65 2.15
C PHE A 62 -5.47 5.50 1.92
N ARG A 63 -5.44 6.28 0.86
CA ARG A 63 -6.58 7.05 0.35
C ARG A 63 -6.89 6.65 -1.09
N ILE A 64 -8.17 6.53 -1.41
CA ILE A 64 -8.66 6.21 -2.74
C ILE A 64 -9.39 7.42 -3.31
N ASP A 65 -8.87 7.98 -4.41
CA ASP A 65 -9.59 8.97 -5.20
C ASP A 65 -10.24 8.26 -6.40
N ALA A 66 -11.56 8.12 -6.36
CA ALA A 66 -12.35 7.43 -7.37
C ALA A 66 -13.53 8.29 -7.83
N ALA A 67 -13.94 8.14 -9.09
CA ALA A 67 -15.05 8.89 -9.67
C ALA A 67 -16.43 8.39 -9.19
N SER A 68 -16.50 7.18 -8.62
CA SER A 68 -17.75 6.60 -8.11
C SER A 68 -17.50 5.66 -6.93
N ARG A 69 -18.54 5.41 -6.13
CA ARG A 69 -18.51 4.41 -5.04
C ARG A 69 -18.24 2.99 -5.56
N ALA A 70 -18.73 2.66 -6.75
CA ALA A 70 -18.48 1.35 -7.36
C ALA A 70 -16.99 1.17 -7.68
N GLN A 71 -16.37 2.20 -8.25
CA GLN A 71 -14.93 2.21 -8.53
C GLN A 71 -14.11 2.19 -7.23
N GLN A 72 -14.51 2.95 -6.21
CA GLN A 72 -13.86 2.92 -4.90
C GLN A 72 -13.87 1.51 -4.28
N ARG A 73 -15.00 0.80 -4.34
CA ARG A 73 -15.12 -0.58 -3.88
C ARG A 73 -14.25 -1.54 -4.69
N ALA A 74 -14.17 -1.38 -6.01
CA ALA A 74 -13.33 -2.20 -6.86
C ALA A 74 -11.84 -2.01 -6.54
N ILE A 75 -11.39 -0.77 -6.30
CA ILE A 75 -10.02 -0.46 -5.88
C ILE A 75 -9.74 -1.04 -4.49
N GLN A 76 -10.69 -0.92 -3.55
CA GLN A 76 -10.53 -1.48 -2.21
C GLN A 76 -10.45 -3.01 -2.23
N ALA A 77 -11.29 -3.68 -3.01
CA ALA A 77 -11.23 -5.13 -3.20
C ALA A 77 -9.90 -5.56 -3.85
N TRP A 78 -9.41 -4.81 -4.83
CA TRP A 78 -8.11 -5.05 -5.43
C TRP A 78 -6.95 -4.87 -4.44
N LEU A 79 -6.97 -3.83 -3.59
CA LEU A 79 -5.98 -3.65 -2.54
C LEU A 79 -5.96 -4.84 -1.57
N GLN A 80 -7.13 -5.34 -1.20
CA GLN A 80 -7.29 -6.50 -0.32
C GLN A 80 -6.83 -7.82 -0.95
N SER A 81 -6.79 -7.90 -2.29
CA SER A 81 -6.28 -9.08 -2.99
C SER A 81 -4.77 -9.07 -3.19
N GLN A 82 -4.08 -7.96 -2.89
CA GLN A 82 -2.63 -7.89 -2.99
C GLN A 82 -1.99 -8.61 -1.81
N PRO A 83 -0.80 -9.22 -1.98
CA PRO A 83 -0.07 -9.77 -0.86
C PRO A 83 0.28 -8.66 0.12
N ASP A 84 0.07 -8.89 1.42
CA ASP A 84 0.67 -8.03 2.45
C ASP A 84 2.20 -8.04 2.33
N ILE A 85 2.87 -6.94 2.74
CA ILE A 85 4.33 -6.82 2.63
C ILE A 85 5.04 -8.02 3.28
N TRP A 86 4.56 -8.53 4.41
CA TRP A 86 5.18 -9.65 5.12
C TRP A 86 5.02 -10.99 4.40
N ASN A 87 3.96 -11.15 3.62
CA ASN A 87 3.74 -12.33 2.78
C ASN A 87 4.43 -12.22 1.42
N TRP A 88 4.85 -11.01 1.05
CA TRP A 88 5.58 -10.74 -0.19
C TRP A 88 7.11 -10.85 -0.03
N MET A 89 7.63 -10.62 1.19
CA MET A 89 9.06 -10.79 1.46
C MET A 89 9.51 -12.25 1.22
N PRO A 90 10.70 -12.45 0.64
CA PRO A 90 11.28 -13.79 0.45
C PRO A 90 11.70 -14.45 1.76
#